data_AF-A0A9K3J450-F1
#
_entry.id   AF-A0A9K3J450-F1
#
_cell.length_a   1.000
_cell.length_b   1.000
_cell.length_c   1.000
_cell.angle_alpha   90.00
_cell.angle_beta   90.00
_cell.angle_gamma   90.00
#
_symmetry.space_group_name_H-M   'P 1'
#
loop_
_entity.id
_entity.type
_entity.pdbx_description
1 polymer ?
#
loop_
_entity_poly.entity_id
_entity_poly.type
_entity_poly.pdbx_seq_one_letter_code
_entity_poly.pdbx_strand_id
1 'polypeptide(L)'
;MFNFHEFNVNDDLFANDSVELLKQSGIDFKKNNENGIDARRFGELLISSGIVLNDSVYWVTFHSGYDFGYLLKVLTCQNLPDTQSGFFSLINMYFPTIFDIKHLMKFRNSLHGGLNKLAELLEVERIGVCHQAGSDSLLTACTFRKLKDNFFSGSLEKYAGVLYGLCRSLGG
;
A
#
# COMPACT_ATOMS: atom_id res chain seq x y z
N MET A 1 9.81 7.99 -5.00
CA MET A 1 9.31 6.81 -5.74
C MET A 1 10.47 5.86 -5.93
N PHE A 2 10.30 4.58 -5.61
CA PHE A 2 11.31 3.54 -5.81
C PHE A 2 10.90 2.71 -7.04
N ASN A 3 11.81 2.54 -8.00
CA ASN A 3 11.59 1.73 -9.19
C ASN A 3 12.50 0.50 -9.12
N PHE A 4 11.94 -0.68 -9.24
CA PHE A 4 12.63 -1.96 -9.03
C PHE A 4 13.05 -2.58 -10.37
N HIS A 5 14.21 -3.26 -10.41
CA HIS A 5 14.75 -3.84 -11.66
C HIS A 5 14.28 -5.27 -11.93
N GLU A 6 13.64 -5.92 -10.95
CA GLU A 6 13.32 -7.34 -11.00
C GLU A 6 12.26 -7.72 -12.03
N PHE A 7 11.34 -6.81 -12.37
CA PHE A 7 10.25 -7.13 -13.30
C PHE A 7 10.71 -7.02 -14.75
N ASN A 8 10.65 -8.11 -15.50
CA ASN A 8 10.98 -8.18 -16.92
C ASN A 8 9.76 -8.61 -17.75
N VAL A 9 9.31 -7.72 -18.64
CA VAL A 9 8.15 -7.95 -19.52
C VAL A 9 8.33 -9.11 -20.52
N ASN A 10 9.55 -9.61 -20.71
CA ASN A 10 9.83 -10.71 -21.62
C ASN A 10 9.80 -12.09 -20.92
N ASP A 11 10.02 -12.11 -19.60
CA ASP A 11 10.26 -13.35 -18.84
C ASP A 11 9.18 -13.59 -17.78
N ASP A 12 8.64 -12.52 -17.17
CA ASP A 12 7.70 -12.63 -16.07
C ASP A 12 6.25 -12.79 -16.53
N LEU A 13 5.44 -13.39 -15.66
CA LEU A 13 3.99 -13.45 -15.83
C LEU A 13 3.36 -12.11 -15.45
N PHE A 14 2.48 -11.60 -16.32
CA PHE A 14 1.71 -10.38 -16.08
C PHE A 14 0.37 -10.41 -16.80
N ALA A 15 -0.54 -9.52 -16.39
CA ALA A 15 -1.74 -9.21 -17.14
C ALA A 15 -1.44 -8.12 -18.18
N ASN A 16 -1.75 -8.38 -19.45
CA ASN A 16 -1.47 -7.44 -20.55
C ASN A 16 -2.05 -6.05 -20.29
N ASP A 17 -3.33 -5.98 -19.91
CA ASP A 17 -4.02 -4.72 -19.60
C ASP A 17 -3.31 -3.92 -18.50
N SER A 18 -2.71 -4.59 -17.52
CA SER A 18 -1.97 -3.92 -16.44
C SER A 18 -0.64 -3.34 -16.94
N VAL A 19 0.10 -4.07 -17.77
CA VAL A 19 1.36 -3.58 -18.36
C VAL A 19 1.10 -2.42 -19.30
N GLU A 20 0.05 -2.50 -20.13
CA GLU A 20 -0.34 -1.40 -21.02
C GLU A 20 -0.73 -0.15 -20.24
N LEU A 21 -1.57 -0.30 -19.20
CA LEU A 21 -1.93 0.80 -18.32
C LEU A 21 -0.70 1.45 -17.68
N LEU A 22 0.25 0.66 -17.18
CA LEU A 22 1.48 1.17 -16.57
C LEU A 22 2.37 1.90 -17.58
N LYS A 23 2.49 1.39 -18.81
CA LYS A 23 3.20 2.09 -19.90
C LYS A 23 2.55 3.43 -20.23
N GLN A 24 1.22 3.45 -20.37
CA GLN A 24 0.44 4.67 -20.60
C GLN A 24 0.57 5.66 -19.44
N SER A 25 0.77 5.14 -18.22
CA SER A 25 1.02 5.93 -17.01
C SER A 25 2.49 6.36 -16.87
N GLY A 26 3.34 6.09 -17.87
CA GLY A 26 4.72 6.58 -17.94
C GLY A 26 5.78 5.67 -17.31
N ILE A 27 5.46 4.41 -17.01
CA ILE A 27 6.46 3.43 -16.54
C ILE A 27 7.34 2.98 -17.70
N ASP A 28 8.64 3.20 -17.57
CA ASP A 28 9.67 2.71 -18.48
C ASP A 28 10.29 1.43 -17.91
N PHE A 29 9.75 0.29 -18.34
CA PHE A 29 10.21 -1.03 -17.90
C PHE A 29 11.66 -1.31 -18.28
N LYS A 30 12.11 -0.84 -19.45
CA LYS A 30 13.49 -1.01 -19.89
C LYS A 30 14.44 -0.26 -18.97
N LYS A 31 14.13 1.01 -18.67
CA LYS A 31 14.91 1.81 -17.73
C LYS A 31 14.91 1.22 -16.33
N ASN A 32 13.79 0.63 -15.90
CA ASN A 32 13.71 -0.08 -14.62
C ASN A 32 14.64 -1.30 -14.59
N ASN A 33 14.68 -2.13 -15.64
CA ASN A 33 15.62 -3.26 -15.68
C ASN A 33 17.09 -2.80 -15.69
N GLU A 34 17.41 -1.71 -16.39
CA GLU A 34 18.79 -1.23 -16.53
C GLU A 34 19.30 -0.46 -15.30
N ASN A 35 18.44 0.32 -14.65
CA ASN A 35 18.82 1.30 -13.61
C ASN A 35 17.99 1.22 -12.33
N GLY A 36 17.12 0.21 -12.21
CA GLY A 36 16.25 0.03 -11.06
C GLY A 36 17.00 -0.41 -9.82
N ILE A 37 16.30 -0.34 -8.69
CA ILE A 37 16.79 -0.68 -7.36
C ILE A 37 16.66 -2.18 -7.15
N ASP A 38 17.69 -2.82 -6.57
CA ASP A 38 17.58 -4.21 -6.12
C ASP A 38 16.64 -4.29 -4.91
N ALA A 39 15.56 -5.05 -5.06
CA ALA A 39 14.50 -5.21 -4.09
C ALA A 39 15.03 -5.80 -2.77
N ARG A 40 16.00 -6.72 -2.81
CA ARG A 40 16.60 -7.27 -1.58
C ARG A 40 17.40 -6.20 -0.85
N ARG A 41 18.21 -5.42 -1.57
CA ARG A 41 18.95 -4.29 -1.01
C ARG A 41 18.00 -3.23 -0.44
N PHE A 42 16.90 -2.96 -1.12
CA PHE A 42 15.85 -2.09 -0.58
C PHE A 42 15.25 -2.66 0.71
N GLY A 43 14.97 -3.96 0.76
CA GLY A 43 14.48 -4.65 1.95
C GLY A 43 15.43 -4.53 3.14
N GLU A 44 16.73 -4.78 2.95
CA GLU A 44 17.76 -4.60 3.98
C GLU A 44 17.78 -3.18 4.57
N LEU A 45 17.76 -2.17 3.69
CA LEU A 45 17.76 -0.77 4.10
C LEU A 45 16.46 -0.40 4.81
N LEU A 46 15.32 -0.91 4.33
CA LEU A 46 14.02 -0.66 4.95
C LEU A 46 13.94 -1.27 6.35
N ILE A 47 14.43 -2.50 6.57
CA ILE A 47 14.47 -3.13 7.90
C ILE A 47 15.28 -2.29 8.89
N SER A 48 16.45 -1.80 8.48
CA SER A 48 17.35 -1.02 9.34
C SER A 48 16.95 0.46 9.51
N SER A 49 15.95 0.94 8.77
CA SER A 49 15.55 2.35 8.74
C SER A 49 14.74 2.82 9.95
N GLY A 50 14.16 1.89 10.71
CA GLY A 50 13.18 2.20 11.77
C GLY A 50 11.77 2.52 11.25
N ILE A 51 11.50 2.36 9.95
CA ILE A 51 10.16 2.55 9.34
C ILE A 51 9.26 1.32 9.56
N VAL A 52 9.85 0.12 9.60
CA VAL A 52 9.18 -1.15 9.95
C VAL A 52 9.59 -1.58 11.35
N LEU A 53 8.85 -2.53 11.95
CA LEU A 53 9.12 -3.05 13.30
C LEU A 53 9.13 -1.94 14.37
N ASN A 54 8.33 -0.89 14.17
CA ASN A 54 8.32 0.30 15.02
C ASN A 54 6.89 0.78 15.30
N ASP A 55 6.48 0.72 16.57
CA ASP A 55 5.15 1.12 17.03
C ASP A 55 4.89 2.64 16.93
N SER A 56 5.95 3.44 16.80
CA SER A 56 5.84 4.90 16.61
C SER A 56 5.51 5.29 15.16
N VAL A 57 5.51 4.32 14.23
CA VAL A 57 5.23 4.56 12.81
C VAL A 57 3.80 4.14 12.46
N TYR A 58 3.10 5.06 11.80
CA TYR A 58 1.72 4.86 11.36
C TYR A 58 1.69 4.72 9.84
N TRP A 59 1.30 3.54 9.38
CA TRP A 59 1.15 3.25 7.96
C TRP A 59 -0.27 3.64 7.50
N VAL A 60 -0.35 4.44 6.45
CA VAL A 60 -1.62 4.88 5.87
C VAL A 60 -1.70 4.37 4.44
N THR A 61 -2.77 3.65 4.12
CA THR A 61 -2.87 2.91 2.86
C THR A 61 -4.28 2.97 2.27
N PHE A 62 -4.46 2.45 1.06
CA PHE A 62 -5.78 2.33 0.42
C PHE A 62 -5.93 0.97 -0.27
N HIS A 63 -6.79 0.11 0.26
CA HIS A 63 -7.07 -1.23 -0.31
C HIS A 63 -5.80 -2.08 -0.51
N SER A 64 -5.02 -2.20 0.57
CA SER A 64 -3.58 -2.47 0.52
C SER A 64 -3.15 -3.93 0.75
N GLY A 65 -4.06 -4.88 0.57
CA GLY A 65 -3.75 -6.29 0.78
C GLY A 65 -2.57 -6.79 -0.06
N TYR A 66 -2.57 -6.46 -1.36
CA TYR A 66 -1.47 -6.79 -2.26
C TYR A 66 -0.20 -5.98 -1.95
N ASP A 67 -0.33 -4.68 -1.64
CA ASP A 67 0.81 -3.81 -1.31
C ASP A 67 1.65 -4.39 -0.17
N PHE A 68 0.99 -4.80 0.92
CA PHE A 68 1.66 -5.42 2.04
C PHE A 68 2.14 -6.84 1.76
N GLY A 69 1.46 -7.59 0.88
CA GLY A 69 1.97 -8.87 0.38
C GLY A 69 3.32 -8.70 -0.32
N TYR A 70 3.45 -7.72 -1.20
CA TYR A 70 4.73 -7.43 -1.85
C TYR A 70 5.80 -6.93 -0.86
N LEU A 71 5.45 -6.03 0.05
CA LEU A 71 6.39 -5.56 1.08
C LEU A 71 6.88 -6.71 1.97
N LEU A 72 6.00 -7.61 2.43
CA LEU A 72 6.40 -8.78 3.21
C LEU A 72 7.32 -9.71 2.42
N LYS A 73 7.03 -9.95 1.13
CA LYS A 73 7.91 -10.75 0.26
C LYS A 73 9.30 -10.13 0.16
N VAL A 74 9.39 -8.80 0.02
CA VAL A 74 10.66 -8.08 -0.03
C VAL A 74 11.40 -8.13 1.32
N LEU A 75 10.71 -7.90 2.43
CA LEU A 75 11.30 -7.85 3.77
C LEU A 75 11.75 -9.23 4.25
N THR A 76 10.98 -10.27 3.98
CA THR A 76 11.28 -11.63 4.45
C THR A 76 12.15 -12.42 3.47
N CYS A 77 12.18 -12.03 2.20
CA CYS A 77 12.77 -12.82 1.11
C CYS A 77 12.22 -14.26 1.05
N GLN A 78 10.98 -14.47 1.52
CA GLN A 78 10.29 -15.76 1.53
C GLN A 78 8.95 -15.68 0.79
N ASN A 79 8.37 -16.84 0.50
CA ASN A 79 6.97 -16.91 0.08
C ASN A 79 6.06 -16.39 1.20
N LEU A 80 4.91 -15.84 0.82
CA LEU A 80 3.90 -15.44 1.79
C LEU A 80 3.38 -16.67 2.55
N PRO A 81 2.94 -16.51 3.81
CA PRO A 81 2.36 -17.61 4.56
C PRO A 81 1.14 -18.21 3.86
N ASP A 82 1.02 -19.54 3.89
CA ASP A 82 -0.11 -20.29 3.29
C ASP A 82 -1.43 -20.04 4.03
N THR A 83 -1.37 -19.47 5.24
CA THR A 83 -2.53 -19.17 6.08
C THR A 83 -2.70 -17.68 6.28
N GLN A 84 -3.95 -17.24 6.30
CA GLN A 84 -4.29 -15.84 6.57
C GLN A 84 -3.85 -15.39 7.97
N SER A 85 -3.91 -16.26 8.96
CA SER A 85 -3.42 -15.98 10.32
C SER A 85 -1.90 -15.79 10.34
N GLY A 86 -1.14 -16.62 9.62
CA GLY A 86 0.30 -16.45 9.43
C GLY A 86 0.63 -15.12 8.75
N PHE A 87 -0.11 -14.75 7.70
CA PHE A 87 0.05 -13.46 7.03
C PHE A 87 -0.17 -12.29 8.00
N PHE A 88 -1.29 -12.27 8.74
CA PHE A 88 -1.56 -11.21 9.70
C PHE A 88 -0.58 -11.18 10.88
N SER A 89 -0.02 -12.33 11.27
CA SER A 89 1.04 -12.38 12.29
C SER A 89 2.28 -11.60 11.83
N LEU A 90 2.69 -11.76 10.56
CA LEU A 90 3.77 -10.96 9.98
C LEU A 90 3.38 -9.49 9.82
N ILE A 91 2.16 -9.20 9.36
CA ILE A 91 1.68 -7.81 9.23
C ILE A 91 1.77 -7.07 10.58
N ASN A 92 1.24 -7.66 11.65
CA ASN A 92 1.26 -7.02 12.97
C ASN A 92 2.67 -6.83 13.51
N MET A 93 3.60 -7.73 13.16
CA MET A 93 5.00 -7.63 13.57
C MET A 93 5.71 -6.49 12.82
N TYR A 94 5.67 -6.50 11.48
CA TYR A 94 6.43 -5.53 10.66
C TYR A 94 5.77 -4.15 10.59
N PHE A 95 4.44 -4.09 10.70
CA PHE A 95 3.64 -2.89 10.51
C PHE A 95 2.61 -2.75 11.64
N PRO A 96 3.03 -2.39 12.86
CA PRO A 96 2.19 -2.49 14.04
C PRO A 96 0.92 -1.65 13.96
N THR A 97 1.00 -0.47 13.34
CA THR A 97 -0.15 0.43 13.17
C THR A 97 -0.41 0.74 11.71
N ILE A 98 -1.52 0.20 11.18
CA ILE A 98 -1.98 0.42 9.81
C ILE A 98 -3.39 1.01 9.81
N PHE A 99 -3.61 2.04 8.99
CA PHE A 99 -4.93 2.56 8.64
C PHE A 99 -5.19 2.40 7.15
N ASP A 100 -6.06 1.45 6.79
CA ASP A 100 -6.55 1.30 5.43
C ASP A 100 -7.77 2.23 5.21
N ILE A 101 -7.60 3.25 4.38
CA ILE A 101 -8.64 4.24 4.05
C ILE A 101 -9.89 3.55 3.50
N LYS A 102 -9.74 2.52 2.69
CA LYS A 102 -10.88 1.80 2.10
C LYS A 102 -11.70 1.09 3.19
N HIS A 103 -11.03 0.61 4.25
CA HIS A 103 -11.70 0.09 5.43
C HIS A 103 -12.41 1.21 6.21
N LEU A 104 -11.75 2.35 6.45
CA LEU A 104 -12.34 3.50 7.15
C LEU A 104 -13.62 4.02 6.47
N MET A 105 -13.63 4.07 5.13
CA MET A 105 -14.80 4.47 4.35
C MET A 105 -16.05 3.65 4.69
N LYS A 106 -15.93 2.37 5.07
CA LYS A 106 -17.09 1.53 5.44
C LYS A 106 -17.87 2.06 6.64
N PHE A 107 -17.24 2.85 7.50
CA PHE A 107 -17.88 3.42 8.69
C PHE A 107 -18.57 4.76 8.42
N ARG A 108 -18.60 5.21 7.16
CA ARG A 108 -19.21 6.46 6.73
C ARG A 108 -20.11 6.19 5.53
N ASN A 109 -21.42 6.25 5.75
CA ASN A 109 -22.44 5.84 4.78
C ASN A 109 -22.37 6.57 3.43
N SER A 110 -21.74 7.75 3.37
CA SER A 110 -21.61 8.55 2.14
C SER A 110 -20.36 8.24 1.31
N LEU A 111 -19.39 7.47 1.82
CA LEU A 111 -18.08 7.30 1.19
C LEU A 111 -17.97 5.97 0.43
N HIS A 112 -17.84 6.03 -0.90
CA HIS A 112 -17.70 4.85 -1.76
C HIS A 112 -16.87 5.17 -3.02
N GLY A 113 -16.39 4.14 -3.71
CA GLY A 113 -15.53 4.27 -4.90
C GLY A 113 -14.02 4.16 -4.62
N GLY A 114 -13.21 4.46 -5.63
CA GLY A 114 -11.74 4.39 -5.56
C GLY A 114 -11.09 5.63 -4.92
N LEU A 115 -9.77 5.60 -4.77
CA LEU A 115 -8.99 6.68 -4.14
C LEU A 115 -9.22 8.03 -4.83
N ASN A 116 -9.21 8.07 -6.17
CA ASN A 116 -9.45 9.30 -6.93
C ASN A 116 -10.82 9.92 -6.63
N LYS A 117 -11.89 9.11 -6.59
CA LYS A 117 -13.24 9.60 -6.28
C LYS A 117 -13.33 10.14 -4.85
N LEU A 118 -12.67 9.46 -3.90
CA LEU A 118 -12.62 9.95 -2.53
C LEU A 118 -11.83 11.27 -2.44
N ALA A 119 -10.70 11.37 -3.14
CA ALA A 119 -9.90 12.58 -3.17
C ALA A 119 -10.67 13.77 -3.74
N GLU A 120 -11.38 13.57 -4.86
CA GLU A 120 -12.27 14.58 -5.46
C GLU A 120 -13.35 15.05 -4.47
N LEU A 121 -14.04 14.11 -3.82
CA LEU A 121 -15.07 14.43 -2.81
C LEU A 121 -14.51 15.22 -1.61
N LEU A 122 -13.24 14.99 -1.27
CA LEU A 122 -12.56 15.67 -0.15
C LEU A 122 -11.76 16.89 -0.60
N GLU A 123 -11.91 17.31 -1.87
CA GLU A 123 -11.22 18.46 -2.47
C GLU A 123 -9.69 18.35 -2.32
N VAL A 124 -9.15 17.16 -2.55
CA VAL A 124 -7.71 16.89 -2.54
C VAL A 124 -7.22 16.78 -3.98
N GLU A 125 -6.36 17.73 -4.36
CA GLU A 125 -5.71 17.73 -5.66
C GLU A 125 -4.59 16.69 -5.74
N ARG A 126 -4.51 15.99 -6.87
CA ARG A 126 -3.42 15.05 -7.16
C ARG A 126 -2.19 15.80 -7.67
N ILE A 127 -1.04 15.46 -7.11
CA ILE A 127 0.27 15.91 -7.60
C ILE A 127 0.98 14.72 -8.25
N GLY A 128 1.38 14.88 -9.52
CA GLY A 128 2.02 13.84 -10.33
C GLY A 128 1.03 12.94 -11.10
N VAL A 129 1.58 11.94 -11.78
CA VAL A 129 0.84 11.08 -12.71
C VAL A 129 0.04 10.01 -11.96
N CYS A 130 -1.24 9.84 -12.30
CA CYS A 130 -2.09 8.78 -11.76
C CYS A 130 -1.52 7.39 -12.09
N HIS A 131 -1.76 6.40 -11.23
CA HIS A 131 -1.24 5.03 -11.39
C HIS A 131 0.29 4.90 -11.30
N GLN A 132 0.96 5.91 -10.73
CA GLN A 132 2.33 5.78 -10.23
C GLN A 132 2.32 5.79 -8.71
N ALA A 133 3.01 4.83 -8.09
CA ALA A 133 3.05 4.65 -6.64
C ALA A 133 3.46 5.92 -5.87
N GLY A 134 4.34 6.75 -6.44
CA GLY A 134 4.71 8.04 -5.84
C GLY A 134 3.54 9.02 -5.74
N SER A 135 2.82 9.24 -6.84
CA SER A 135 1.65 10.12 -6.86
C SER A 135 0.50 9.55 -6.02
N ASP A 136 0.26 8.24 -6.13
CA ASP A 136 -0.82 7.56 -5.41
C ASP A 136 -0.59 7.55 -3.89
N SER A 137 0.66 7.36 -3.43
CA SER A 137 0.98 7.42 -1.99
C SER A 137 0.83 8.81 -1.41
N LEU A 138 1.22 9.86 -2.15
CA LEU A 138 1.00 11.25 -1.75
C LEU A 138 -0.50 11.58 -1.68
N LEU A 139 -1.27 11.18 -2.70
CA LEU A 139 -2.72 11.35 -2.70
C LEU A 139 -3.34 10.62 -1.50
N THR A 140 -2.95 9.36 -1.27
CA THR A 140 -3.39 8.55 -0.11
C THR A 140 -3.18 9.28 1.21
N ALA A 141 -1.98 9.83 1.45
CA ALA A 141 -1.67 10.54 2.68
C ALA A 141 -2.48 11.84 2.86
N CYS A 142 -2.62 12.63 1.79
CA CYS A 142 -3.41 13.87 1.82
C CYS A 142 -4.91 13.60 2.01
N THR A 143 -5.44 12.61 1.29
CA THR A 143 -6.84 12.15 1.41
C THR A 143 -7.13 11.61 2.80
N PHE A 144 -6.23 10.82 3.40
CA PHE A 144 -6.39 10.34 4.77
C PHE A 144 -6.51 11.48 5.78
N ARG A 145 -5.69 12.53 5.65
CA ARG A 145 -5.74 13.69 6.54
C ARG A 145 -7.12 14.37 6.50
N LYS A 146 -7.60 14.70 5.29
CA LYS A 146 -8.93 15.29 5.10
C LYS A 146 -10.06 14.36 5.56
N LEU A 147 -9.93 13.05 5.31
CA LEU A 147 -10.90 12.07 5.75
C LEU A 147 -11.00 12.04 7.28
N LYS A 148 -9.86 11.99 7.97
CA LYS A 148 -9.79 12.02 9.42
C LYS A 148 -10.43 13.30 9.96
N ASP A 149 -10.01 14.46 9.47
CA ASP A 149 -10.46 15.77 9.98
C ASP A 149 -11.97 16.00 9.78
N ASN A 150 -12.52 15.57 8.63
CA ASN A 150 -13.91 15.86 8.28
C ASN A 150 -14.90 14.79 8.81
N PHE A 151 -14.47 13.54 8.98
CA PHE A 151 -15.39 12.43 9.25
C PHE A 151 -15.13 11.70 10.57
N PHE A 152 -14.01 11.91 11.25
CA PHE A 152 -13.70 11.17 12.47
C PHE A 152 -13.33 12.11 13.62
N SER A 153 -14.17 12.11 14.66
CA SER A 153 -13.85 12.73 15.95
C SER A 153 -13.14 11.71 16.84
N GLY A 154 -11.96 12.08 17.36
CA GLY A 154 -11.19 11.28 18.31
C GLY A 154 -10.19 10.29 17.69
N SER A 155 -9.77 9.30 18.49
CA SER A 155 -8.75 8.33 18.07
C SER A 155 -9.28 7.35 17.02
N LEU A 156 -8.42 7.03 16.04
CA LEU A 156 -8.68 6.03 15.01
C LEU A 156 -8.24 4.62 15.43
N GLU A 157 -7.61 4.44 16.59
CA GLU A 157 -7.02 3.16 17.03
C GLU A 157 -7.93 1.94 16.89
N LYS A 158 -9.24 2.10 17.13
CA LYS A 158 -10.22 1.01 16.98
C LYS A 158 -10.37 0.49 15.53
N TYR A 159 -9.86 1.23 14.55
CA TYR A 159 -9.86 0.85 13.13
C TYR A 159 -8.48 0.38 12.65
N ALA A 160 -7.47 0.39 13.52
CA ALA A 160 -6.10 0.04 13.16
C ALA A 160 -5.93 -1.47 12.90
N GLY A 161 -4.99 -1.81 12.01
CA GLY A 161 -4.58 -3.20 11.75
C GLY A 161 -5.58 -4.03 10.94
N VAL A 162 -6.53 -3.38 10.25
CA VAL A 162 -7.47 -4.05 9.34
C VAL A 162 -7.19 -3.65 7.91
N LEU A 163 -6.95 -4.65 7.06
CA LEU A 163 -6.78 -4.49 5.62
C LEU A 163 -8.10 -4.76 4.91
N TYR A 164 -8.52 -3.86 4.01
CA TYR A 164 -9.79 -4.03 3.31
C TYR A 164 -9.78 -5.33 2.48
N GLY A 165 -10.86 -6.10 2.55
CA GLY A 165 -11.02 -7.33 1.77
C GLY A 165 -10.37 -8.57 2.40
N LEU A 166 -9.62 -8.42 3.49
CA LEU A 166 -9.02 -9.52 4.23
C LEU A 166 -9.64 -9.59 5.64
N CYS A 167 -10.44 -10.61 5.91
CA CYS A 167 -11.00 -10.82 7.24
C CYS A 167 -9.90 -11.21 8.24
N ARG A 168 -9.72 -10.45 9.32
CA ARG A 168 -9.08 -11.00 10.51
C ARG A 168 -10.00 -12.12 11.01
N SER A 169 -9.54 -13.37 10.99
CA SER A 169 -10.12 -14.38 11.87
C SER A 169 -9.86 -13.87 13.28
N LEU A 170 -10.89 -13.33 13.93
CA LEU A 170 -10.86 -13.06 15.35
C LEU A 170 -10.61 -14.42 16.02
N GLY A 171 -9.38 -14.66 16.46
CA GLY A 171 -9.10 -15.74 17.40
C GLY A 171 -9.91 -15.44 18.66
N GLY A 172 -10.67 -16.43 19.12
CA GLY A 172 -11.45 -16.37 20.35
C GLY A 172 -10.58 -16.30 21.61
#